data_AF-A0A917WXM3-F1
#
_entry.id   AF-A0A917WXM3-F1
#
_cell.length_a   1.000
_cell.length_b   1.000
_cell.length_c   1.000
_cell.angle_alpha   90.00
_cell.angle_beta   90.00
_cell.angle_gamma   90.00
#
_symmetry.space_group_name_H-M   'P 1'
#
loop_
_entity.id
_entity.type
_entity.pdbx_description
1 polymer ?
#
loop_
_entity_poly.entity_id
_entity_poly.type
_entity_poly.pdbx_seq_one_letter_code
_entity_poly.pdbx_strand_id
1 'polypeptide(L)'
;MDPVPIYTPSDWLHDATRPPAAPFGSAGRFAVPLHGGRFDRHFHDTAELWFVAEGRAKILVDGAERYVQSGDIVLTLAGDEHDFIEVYETVRGFFAESPVPPGGRGGHRHTDPGLAAGHDVPTRPLPGDFPARHGDGAARKGTA
;
A
#
# COMPACT_ATOMS: atom_id res chain seq x y z
N MET A 1 30.40 12.69 3.75
CA MET A 1 29.01 12.28 4.00
C MET A 1 28.66 11.29 2.92
N ASP A 2 28.18 10.12 3.31
CA ASP A 2 27.60 9.20 2.33
C ASP A 2 26.40 9.90 1.67
N PRO A 3 26.24 9.79 0.35
CA PRO A 3 25.14 10.44 -0.35
C PRO A 3 23.81 9.94 0.22
N VAL A 4 22.84 10.86 0.37
CA VAL A 4 21.46 10.52 0.72
C VAL A 4 20.97 9.48 -0.30
N PRO A 5 20.45 8.32 0.13
CA PRO A 5 20.00 7.29 -0.80
C PRO A 5 18.79 7.79 -1.60
N ILE A 6 18.83 7.57 -2.92
CA ILE A 6 17.72 7.87 -3.84
C ILE A 6 17.31 6.57 -4.50
N TYR A 7 16.11 6.08 -4.17
CA TYR A 7 15.53 4.88 -4.77
C TYR A 7 14.73 5.27 -6.02
N THR A 8 15.22 4.86 -7.19
CA THR A 8 14.57 5.11 -8.49
C THR A 8 13.35 4.19 -8.67
N PRO A 9 12.52 4.35 -9.72
CA PRO A 9 11.32 3.50 -9.89
C PRO A 9 11.57 1.99 -9.99
N SER A 10 12.81 1.54 -10.25
CA SER A 10 13.18 0.13 -10.31
C SER A 10 13.82 -0.39 -9.02
N ASP A 11 13.84 0.42 -7.96
CA ASP A 11 14.50 0.14 -6.69
C ASP A 11 13.62 0.60 -5.53
N TRP A 12 13.87 0.05 -4.34
CA TRP A 12 13.14 0.40 -3.14
C TRP A 12 14.02 0.20 -1.90
N LEU A 13 13.58 0.78 -0.78
CA LEU A 13 14.24 0.57 0.50
C LEU A 13 13.85 -0.82 1.02
N HIS A 14 14.84 -1.67 1.25
CA HIS A 14 14.68 -3.00 1.84
C HIS A 14 15.96 -3.40 2.59
N ASP A 15 15.98 -4.53 3.30
CA ASP A 15 17.06 -4.90 4.22
C ASP A 15 18.49 -4.83 3.65
N ALA A 16 18.68 -5.11 2.36
CA ALA A 16 20.01 -5.07 1.74
C ALA A 16 20.45 -3.66 1.26
N THR A 17 19.51 -2.74 1.04
CA THR A 17 19.78 -1.37 0.55
C THR A 17 19.47 -0.30 1.60
N ARG A 18 18.85 -0.68 2.71
CA ARG A 18 18.42 0.21 3.77
C ARG A 18 19.61 0.70 4.62
N PRO A 19 19.78 2.02 4.81
CA PRO A 19 20.76 2.55 5.76
C PRO A 19 20.47 2.06 7.19
N PRO A 20 21.50 1.72 7.99
CA PRO A 20 21.30 1.22 9.36
C PRO A 20 20.48 2.14 10.28
N ALA A 21 20.51 3.45 10.03
CA ALA A 21 19.79 4.45 10.81
C ALA A 21 18.36 4.75 10.29
N ALA A 22 17.91 4.09 9.21
CA ALA A 22 16.58 4.33 8.65
C ALA A 22 15.49 3.81 9.62
N PRO A 23 14.46 4.61 9.95
CA PRO A 23 13.43 4.23 10.91
C PRO A 23 12.36 3.30 10.32
N PHE A 24 12.41 3.03 9.01
CA PHE A 24 11.50 2.15 8.29
C PHE A 24 12.15 0.77 8.07
N GLY A 25 11.36 -0.29 7.93
CA GLY A 25 11.87 -1.61 7.54
C GLY A 25 12.01 -1.73 6.02
N SER A 26 10.98 -1.27 5.31
CA SER A 26 10.86 -1.31 3.86
C SER A 26 10.06 -0.09 3.40
N ALA A 27 10.35 0.44 2.21
CA ALA A 27 9.53 1.49 1.62
C ALA A 27 9.73 1.52 0.10
N GLY A 28 8.62 1.62 -0.63
CA GLY A 28 8.65 1.52 -2.08
C GLY A 28 7.45 2.16 -2.73
N ARG A 29 7.38 2.04 -4.06
CA ARG A 29 6.27 2.51 -4.86
C ARG A 29 5.44 1.32 -5.32
N PHE A 30 4.15 1.51 -5.44
CA PHE A 30 3.26 0.53 -6.06
C PHE A 30 2.44 1.19 -7.17
N ALA A 31 2.03 0.36 -8.14
CA ALA A 31 1.08 0.77 -9.15
C ALA A 31 0.19 -0.41 -9.52
N VAL A 32 -1.12 -0.17 -9.58
CA VAL A 32 -2.10 -1.12 -10.12
C VAL A 32 -2.72 -0.48 -11.36
N PRO A 33 -2.27 -0.85 -12.57
CA PRO A 33 -2.74 -0.23 -13.80
C PRO A 33 -4.22 -0.53 -14.01
N LEU A 34 -4.92 0.41 -14.65
CA LEU A 34 -6.35 0.27 -14.97
C LEU A 34 -6.62 -1.03 -15.72
N HIS A 35 -5.72 -1.45 -16.61
CA HIS A 35 -5.83 -2.67 -17.40
C HIS A 35 -4.63 -3.58 -17.15
N GLY A 36 -4.89 -4.87 -16.95
CA GLY A 36 -3.85 -5.88 -16.73
C GLY A 36 -3.16 -5.78 -15.36
N GLY A 37 -3.78 -5.09 -14.40
CA GLY A 37 -3.26 -5.03 -13.03
C GLY A 37 -3.28 -6.39 -12.37
N ARG A 38 -2.25 -6.68 -11.57
CA ARG A 38 -2.16 -7.89 -10.75
C ARG A 38 -1.74 -7.51 -9.35
N PHE A 39 -2.24 -8.26 -8.37
CA PHE A 39 -1.89 -8.10 -6.97
C PHE A 39 -1.98 -9.45 -6.26
N ASP A 40 -1.15 -9.69 -5.27
CA ASP A 40 -1.26 -10.83 -4.37
C ASP A 40 -1.85 -10.38 -3.04
N ARG A 41 -2.85 -11.11 -2.55
CA ARG A 41 -3.40 -10.86 -1.22
C ARG A 41 -2.42 -11.34 -0.17
N HIS A 42 -2.03 -10.48 0.74
CA HIS A 42 -1.02 -10.81 1.73
C HIS A 42 -1.23 -10.07 3.05
N PHE A 43 -0.40 -10.42 4.03
CA PHE A 43 -0.22 -9.70 5.27
C PHE A 43 1.27 -9.60 5.62
N HIS A 44 1.58 -8.81 6.64
CA HIS A 44 2.93 -8.67 7.17
C HIS A 44 2.98 -8.94 8.68
N ASP A 45 4.14 -9.33 9.19
CA ASP A 45 4.40 -9.37 10.64
C ASP A 45 4.70 -7.97 11.22
N THR A 46 4.49 -6.90 10.44
CA THR A 46 4.73 -5.49 10.77
C THR A 46 3.56 -4.64 10.27
N ALA A 47 3.48 -3.38 10.72
CA ALA A 47 2.51 -2.42 10.20
C ALA A 47 3.01 -1.80 8.89
N GLU A 48 2.10 -1.54 7.97
CA GLU A 48 2.38 -0.91 6.68
C GLU A 48 1.46 0.29 6.45
N LEU A 49 2.04 1.38 5.96
CA LEU A 49 1.34 2.60 5.61
C LEU A 49 1.40 2.80 4.10
N TRP A 50 0.25 2.92 3.45
CA TRP A 50 0.14 3.35 2.05
C TRP A 50 -0.26 4.81 1.96
N PHE A 51 0.29 5.51 0.99
CA PHE A 51 -0.29 6.73 0.46
C PHE A 51 -0.73 6.50 -0.98
N VAL A 52 -2.02 6.65 -1.23
CA VAL A 52 -2.61 6.56 -2.57
C VAL A 52 -2.44 7.92 -3.24
N ALA A 53 -1.41 8.07 -4.07
CA ALA A 53 -1.13 9.34 -4.73
C ALA A 53 -2.11 9.64 -5.88
N GLU A 54 -2.51 8.59 -6.62
CA GLU A 54 -3.40 8.70 -7.77
C GLU A 54 -4.35 7.51 -7.84
N GLY A 55 -5.50 7.72 -8.47
CA GLY A 55 -6.46 6.69 -8.84
C GLY A 55 -7.57 6.45 -7.81
N ARG A 56 -8.39 5.44 -8.10
CA ARG A 56 -9.52 5.00 -7.28
C ARG A 56 -9.63 3.49 -7.37
N ALA A 57 -9.85 2.87 -6.22
CA ALA A 57 -9.97 1.43 -6.11
C ALA A 57 -10.90 1.03 -4.97
N LYS A 58 -11.24 -0.26 -4.96
CA LYS A 58 -11.73 -0.94 -3.78
C LYS A 58 -10.67 -1.93 -3.32
N ILE A 59 -10.36 -1.87 -2.03
CA ILE A 59 -9.37 -2.70 -1.37
C ILE A 59 -10.04 -3.57 -0.31
N LEU A 60 -9.37 -4.66 0.06
CA LEU A 60 -9.67 -5.42 1.28
C LEU A 60 -8.64 -5.03 2.33
N VAL A 61 -9.06 -4.77 3.56
CA VAL A 61 -8.17 -4.65 4.72
C VAL A 61 -8.88 -5.24 5.93
N ASP A 62 -8.26 -6.24 6.56
CA ASP A 62 -8.78 -6.95 7.74
C ASP A 62 -10.22 -7.45 7.53
N GLY A 63 -10.42 -8.21 6.46
CA GLY A 63 -11.72 -8.82 6.13
C GLY A 63 -12.82 -7.86 5.65
N ALA A 64 -12.55 -6.54 5.57
CA ALA A 64 -13.51 -5.54 5.15
C ALA A 64 -13.11 -4.85 3.84
N GLU A 65 -14.06 -4.78 2.90
CA GLU A 65 -13.90 -4.01 1.66
C GLU A 65 -14.06 -2.51 1.92
N ARG A 66 -13.16 -1.69 1.37
CA ARG A 66 -13.19 -0.23 1.48
C ARG A 66 -12.84 0.44 0.17
N TYR A 67 -13.43 1.59 -0.08
CA TYR A 67 -13.03 2.46 -1.17
C TYR A 67 -11.82 3.31 -0.77
N VAL A 68 -10.88 3.46 -1.70
CA VAL A 68 -9.75 4.38 -1.59
C VAL A 68 -9.60 5.20 -2.85
N GLN A 69 -9.06 6.41 -2.70
CA GLN A 69 -8.88 7.39 -3.77
C GLN A 69 -7.62 8.25 -3.56
N SER A 70 -7.20 8.98 -4.59
CA SER A 70 -6.06 9.92 -4.59
C SER A 70 -6.04 10.87 -3.39
N GLY A 71 -5.08 10.71 -2.48
CA GLY A 71 -4.90 11.49 -1.26
C GLY A 71 -5.18 10.68 0.02
N ASP A 72 -5.73 9.48 -0.08
CA ASP A 72 -5.97 8.62 1.07
C ASP A 72 -4.69 8.01 1.61
N ILE A 73 -4.68 7.81 2.93
CA ILE A 73 -3.66 7.06 3.65
C ILE A 73 -4.34 5.81 4.20
N VAL A 74 -3.74 4.64 3.96
CA VAL A 74 -4.20 3.37 4.51
C VAL A 74 -3.15 2.88 5.49
N LEU A 75 -3.58 2.48 6.68
CA LEU A 75 -2.74 1.83 7.67
C LEU A 75 -3.24 0.40 7.84
N THR A 76 -2.36 -0.57 7.62
CA THR A 76 -2.57 -1.98 7.95
C THR A 76 -1.69 -2.31 9.15
N LEU A 77 -2.23 -3.04 10.12
CA LEU A 77 -1.48 -3.53 11.27
C LEU A 77 -0.89 -4.92 10.99
N ALA A 78 0.00 -5.37 11.87
CA ALA A 78 0.59 -6.70 11.75
C ALA A 78 -0.50 -7.78 11.77
N GLY A 79 -0.49 -8.65 10.76
CA GLY A 79 -1.48 -9.69 10.54
C GLY A 79 -2.71 -9.28 9.73
N ASP A 80 -2.93 -7.98 9.49
CA ASP A 80 -4.06 -7.52 8.68
C ASP A 80 -3.85 -7.92 7.23
N GLU A 81 -4.68 -8.86 6.74
CA GLU A 81 -4.67 -9.24 5.34
C GLU A 81 -5.24 -8.11 4.48
N HIS A 82 -4.55 -7.80 3.38
CA HIS A 82 -4.91 -6.70 2.51
C HIS A 82 -4.67 -6.99 1.02
N ASP A 83 -5.42 -6.29 0.17
CA ASP A 83 -5.55 -6.61 -1.26
C ASP A 83 -6.15 -5.45 -2.08
N PHE A 84 -5.92 -5.45 -3.40
CA PHE A 84 -6.68 -4.66 -4.37
C PHE A 84 -7.74 -5.53 -5.04
N ILE A 85 -9.02 -5.30 -4.73
CA ILE A 85 -10.13 -6.13 -5.23
C ILE A 85 -10.56 -5.71 -6.63
N GLU A 86 -10.61 -4.41 -6.90
CA GLU A 86 -10.93 -3.84 -8.22
C GLU A 86 -10.42 -2.41 -8.32
N VAL A 87 -10.15 -1.97 -9.55
CA VAL A 87 -9.73 -0.59 -9.85
C VAL A 87 -10.72 0.10 -10.78
N TYR A 88 -10.88 1.40 -10.58
CA TYR A 88 -11.72 2.28 -11.40
C TYR A 88 -10.87 3.25 -12.23
N GLU A 89 -9.64 3.52 -11.77
CA GLU A 89 -8.60 4.32 -12.41
C GLU A 89 -7.25 3.63 -12.16
N THR A 90 -6.20 3.96 -12.92
CA THR A 90 -4.84 3.48 -12.57
C THR A 90 -4.47 4.01 -11.20
N VAL A 91 -4.13 3.11 -10.27
CA VAL A 91 -3.69 3.49 -8.93
C VAL A 91 -2.18 3.60 -8.88
N ARG A 92 -1.66 4.66 -8.27
CA ARG A 92 -0.25 4.82 -7.94
C ARG A 92 -0.11 5.30 -6.51
N GLY A 93 0.93 4.83 -5.84
CA GLY A 93 1.20 5.22 -4.46
C GLY A 93 2.58 4.82 -4.01
N PHE A 94 2.84 5.04 -2.73
CA PHE A 94 3.99 4.50 -2.05
C PHE A 94 3.55 3.80 -0.77
N PHE A 95 4.36 2.86 -0.32
CA PHE A 95 4.20 2.20 0.96
C PHE A 95 5.43 2.41 1.84
N ALA A 96 5.23 2.32 3.16
CA ALA A 96 6.29 2.24 4.15
C ALA A 96 5.91 1.24 5.23
N GLU A 97 6.76 0.25 5.45
CA GLU A 97 6.62 -0.75 6.49
C GLU A 97 7.45 -0.35 7.72
N SER A 98 6.91 -0.60 8.91
CA SER A 98 7.67 -0.48 10.14
C SER A 98 8.75 -1.57 10.21
N PRO A 99 9.83 -1.38 11.00
CA PRO A 99 10.84 -2.42 11.18
C PRO A 99 10.24 -3.74 11.65
N VAL A 100 10.75 -4.86 11.13
CA VAL A 100 10.33 -6.20 11.54
C VAL A 100 10.62 -6.38 13.03
N PRO A 101 9.63 -6.76 13.86
CA PRO A 101 9.85 -6.98 15.29
C PRO A 101 10.78 -8.19 15.55
N PRO A 102 11.39 -8.31 16.74
CA PRO A 102 12.19 -9.49 17.08
C PRO A 102 11.40 -10.80 16.90
N GLY A 103 11.93 -11.73 16.10
CA GLY A 103 11.28 -12.99 15.76
C GLY A 103 10.21 -12.91 14.66
N GLY A 104 9.89 -11.71 14.19
CA GLY A 104 9.02 -11.48 13.04
C GLY A 104 9.72 -11.77 11.71
N ARG A 105 8.94 -11.77 10.64
CA ARG A 105 9.42 -12.09 9.29
C ARG A 105 9.04 -10.98 8.31
N GLY A 106 10.02 -10.44 7.58
CA GLY A 106 9.79 -9.41 6.56
C GLY A 106 9.17 -9.94 5.27
N GLY A 107 8.70 -9.02 4.41
CA GLY A 107 8.08 -9.35 3.12
C GLY A 107 6.66 -9.90 3.24
N HIS A 108 6.08 -10.29 2.11
CA HIS A 108 4.70 -10.74 2.02
C HIS A 108 4.50 -12.11 2.70
N ARG A 109 3.37 -12.27 3.38
CA ARG A 109 2.90 -13.53 3.96
C ARG A 109 1.51 -13.85 3.43
N HIS A 110 1.24 -15.14 3.26
CA HIS A 110 0.02 -15.62 2.62
C HIS A 110 -0.61 -16.69 3.51
N THR A 111 -1.93 -16.63 3.66
CA THR A 111 -2.69 -17.63 4.43
C THR A 111 -2.80 -18.96 3.68
N ASP A 112 -2.75 -18.93 2.35
CA ASP A 112 -2.59 -20.11 1.49
C ASP A 112 -1.74 -19.84 0.23
N PRO A 113 -1.17 -20.88 -0.41
CA PRO A 113 -0.29 -20.71 -1.58
C PRO A 113 -0.94 -20.12 -2.83
N GLY A 114 -2.26 -20.22 -2.98
CA GLY A 114 -3.00 -19.67 -4.11
C GLY A 114 -2.99 -18.15 -4.12
N LEU A 115 -3.04 -17.53 -2.93
CA LEU A 115 -2.96 -16.08 -2.79
C LEU A 115 -1.58 -15.54 -3.19
N ALA A 116 -0.51 -16.31 -2.95
CA ALA A 116 0.86 -15.93 -3.32
C ALA A 116 1.10 -15.86 -4.84
N ALA A 117 0.30 -16.57 -5.64
CA ALA A 117 0.40 -16.49 -7.10
C ALA A 117 -0.14 -15.14 -7.65
N GLY A 118 -0.88 -14.42 -6.82
CA GLY A 118 -1.62 -13.23 -7.18
C GLY A 118 -2.76 -13.50 -8.15
N HIS A 119 -3.62 -12.50 -8.29
CA HIS A 119 -4.76 -12.53 -9.19
C HIS A 119 -4.77 -11.27 -10.06
N ASP A 120 -5.57 -11.33 -11.12
CA ASP A 120 -5.86 -10.13 -11.90
C ASP A 120 -6.79 -9.23 -11.09
N VAL A 121 -6.48 -7.94 -11.06
CA VAL A 121 -7.32 -6.91 -10.44
C VAL A 121 -8.25 -6.36 -11.53
N PRO A 122 -9.56 -6.68 -11.50
CA PRO A 122 -10.47 -6.29 -12.57
C PRO A 122 -10.67 -4.77 -12.63
N THR A 123 -10.76 -4.27 -13.86
CA THR A 123 -11.29 -2.93 -14.14
C THR A 123 -12.81 -2.93 -13.97
N ARG A 124 -13.35 -1.93 -13.28
CA ARG A 124 -14.80 -1.69 -13.24
C ARG A 124 -15.13 -0.22 -13.51
N PRO A 125 -16.35 0.10 -13.98
CA PRO A 125 -16.85 1.46 -13.94
C PRO A 125 -16.92 1.96 -12.50
N LEU A 126 -16.70 3.27 -12.30
CA LEU A 126 -16.84 3.89 -10.98
C LEU A 126 -18.29 3.71 -10.48
N PRO A 127 -18.49 3.10 -9.30
CA PRO A 127 -19.84 2.86 -8.79
C PRO A 127 -20.47 4.15 -8.27
N GLY A 128 -21.80 4.23 -8.35
CA GLY A 128 -22.54 5.46 -8.01
C GLY A 128 -22.53 5.84 -6.54
N ASP A 129 -22.17 4.89 -5.66
CA ASP A 129 -22.01 5.06 -4.22
C ASP A 129 -20.55 5.35 -3.82
N PHE A 130 -19.64 5.53 -4.78
CA PHE A 130 -18.26 5.87 -4.48
C PHE A 130 -18.18 7.20 -3.71
N PRO A 131 -17.52 7.26 -2.54
CA PRO A 131 -17.53 8.45 -1.69
C PRO A 131 -16.97 9.68 -2.40
N ALA A 132 -17.76 10.75 -2.45
CA ALA A 132 -17.29 12.06 -2.90
C ALA A 132 -16.24 12.63 -1.92
N ARG A 133 -15.20 13.30 -2.43
CA ARG A 133 -14.32 14.09 -1.57
C ARG A 133 -15.00 15.38 -1.19
N HIS A 134 -15.21 15.60 0.11
CA HIS A 134 -15.47 16.95 0.59
C HIS A 134 -14.21 17.78 0.33
N GLY A 135 -14.36 18.90 -0.39
CA GLY A 135 -13.24 19.65 -0.97
C GLY A 135 -12.14 20.02 0.03
N ASP A 136 -10.93 20.17 -0.52
CA ASP A 136 -9.67 20.62 0.11
C ASP A 136 -9.78 22.00 0.76
N GLY A 137 -10.59 22.10 1.82
CA GLY A 137 -11.07 23.34 2.39
C GLY A 137 -11.08 23.35 3.90
N ALA A 138 -10.11 22.70 4.56
CA ALA A 138 -9.70 23.05 5.92
C ALA A 138 -8.39 22.34 6.25
N ALA A 139 -7.28 23.07 6.15
CA ALA A 139 -6.08 22.71 6.89
C ALA A 139 -6.43 22.69 8.38
N ARG A 140 -6.78 21.52 8.93
CA ARG A 140 -6.72 21.32 10.37
C ARG A 140 -5.24 21.19 10.71
N LYS A 141 -4.62 22.33 11.07
CA LYS A 141 -3.41 22.32 11.91
C LYS A 141 -3.82 21.73 13.26
N GLY A 142 -3.74 20.41 13.37
CA GLY A 142 -3.75 19.73 14.65
C GLY A 142 -2.38 19.91 15.29
N THR A 143 -2.32 20.74 16.31
CA THR A 143 -1.21 20.77 17.25
C THR A 143 -1.14 19.44 18.01
N ALA A 144 0.01 18.79 17.98
CA ALA A 144 0.49 17.91 19.02
C ALA A 144 1.88 18.39 19.44
#